data_AF-A0A9E6AWF3-F1
#
_entry.id   AF-A0A9E6AWF3-F1
#
_cell.length_a   1.000
_cell.length_b   1.000
_cell.length_c   1.000
_cell.angle_alpha   90.00
_cell.angle_beta   90.00
_cell.angle_gamma   90.00
#
_symmetry.space_group_name_H-M   'P 1'
#
loop_
_entity.id
_entity.type
_entity.pdbx_description
1 polymer ?
#
loop_
_entity_poly.entity_id
_entity_poly.type
_entity_poly.pdbx_seq_one_letter_code
_entity_poly.pdbx_strand_id
1 'polypeptide(L)'
;SSRVEQVFSGADVDWSKIYTAKEDSKALGIRYQLAYVALAHFIALKANPSLADTLRPQLDAIYRGLIDKRSWKYWHAEQKTPTWPLLRGNLTYAGRLTSFIGFYIDAFGEPPAEQIIVDDRTISYKELSQNLWDQAAKSPNCGVSCFNNVSMVQCNAHLLINNLLHDRLFNTKLSTTNANWLSTLENNLLSNADSGSVFYFATLPNLSDANTDRRAIGTDIWILFLMSGIVPDRVTTWFESWQRNIIFKGDLAYISVGDNEITAGSSSDEHATAWAYCLAKELGQADLAEKLRCFLAPKAKSGFEADLFTSGLFLLGESLKKGAFYKLIHGSDVQ
;
A
#
# COMPACT_ATOMS: atom_id res chain seq x y z
N SER A 1 25.58 -3.90 4.85
CA SER A 1 24.41 -3.13 4.40
C SER A 1 23.22 -4.06 4.28
N SER A 2 22.03 -3.59 4.61
CA SER A 2 20.80 -4.34 4.37
C SER A 2 20.58 -4.54 2.86
N ARG A 3 19.86 -5.58 2.43
CA ARG A 3 19.54 -5.77 0.99
C ARG A 3 18.78 -4.57 0.41
N VAL A 4 17.91 -3.95 1.21
CA VAL A 4 17.19 -2.72 0.86
C VAL A 4 18.18 -1.60 0.50
N GLU A 5 19.17 -1.32 1.36
CA GLU A 5 20.22 -0.34 1.05
C GLU A 5 20.94 -0.70 -0.26
N GLN A 6 21.27 -1.97 -0.49
CA GLN A 6 21.96 -2.37 -1.72
C GLN A 6 21.11 -2.15 -2.97
N VAL A 7 19.81 -2.39 -2.92
CA VAL A 7 18.89 -2.23 -4.06
C VAL A 7 18.77 -0.77 -4.48
N PHE A 8 18.84 0.17 -3.53
CA PHE A 8 18.59 1.60 -3.75
C PHE A 8 19.84 2.48 -3.56
N SER A 9 21.03 1.89 -3.37
CA SER A 9 22.29 2.63 -3.14
C SER A 9 22.84 3.36 -4.37
N GLY A 10 22.37 3.02 -5.57
CA GLY A 10 22.85 3.58 -6.83
C GLY A 10 21.98 4.71 -7.37
N ALA A 11 22.35 5.22 -8.55
CA ALA A 11 21.51 6.14 -9.31
C ALA A 11 20.19 5.48 -9.76
N ASP A 12 20.14 4.16 -9.86
CA ASP A 12 18.94 3.43 -10.26
C ASP A 12 18.70 2.22 -9.36
N VAL A 13 17.50 1.64 -9.47
CA VAL A 13 17.13 0.40 -8.83
C VAL A 13 17.98 -0.75 -9.37
N ASP A 14 18.60 -1.53 -8.48
CA ASP A 14 19.23 -2.80 -8.84
C ASP A 14 18.16 -3.88 -9.08
N TRP A 15 17.67 -3.93 -10.32
CA TRP A 15 16.65 -4.88 -10.76
C TRP A 15 17.05 -6.35 -10.61
N SER A 16 18.35 -6.67 -10.54
CA SER A 16 18.80 -8.06 -10.32
C SER A 16 18.43 -8.60 -8.94
N LYS A 17 18.12 -7.70 -8.00
CA LYS A 17 17.76 -8.00 -6.62
C LYS A 17 16.28 -7.81 -6.32
N ILE A 18 15.48 -7.40 -7.30
CA ILE A 18 14.02 -7.30 -7.21
C ILE A 18 13.40 -8.56 -7.80
N TYR A 19 12.42 -9.13 -7.11
CA TYR A 19 11.62 -10.20 -7.70
C TYR A 19 10.93 -9.67 -8.95
N THR A 20 11.31 -10.23 -10.10
CA THR A 20 10.69 -9.98 -11.39
C THR A 20 9.97 -11.26 -11.80
N ALA A 21 8.65 -11.17 -11.99
CA ALA A 21 7.90 -12.31 -12.48
C ALA A 21 8.39 -12.72 -13.88
N LYS A 22 8.32 -14.03 -14.19
CA LYS A 22 8.73 -14.55 -15.50
C LYS A 22 7.82 -14.08 -16.64
N GLU A 23 6.60 -13.65 -16.32
CA GLU A 23 5.60 -13.15 -17.27
C GLU A 23 5.19 -11.72 -16.87
N ASP A 24 5.11 -10.82 -17.85
CA ASP A 24 4.76 -9.41 -17.64
C ASP A 24 3.38 -9.24 -16.96
N SER A 25 2.40 -10.08 -17.29
CA SER A 25 1.06 -10.12 -16.66
C SER A 25 1.11 -10.43 -15.15
N LYS A 26 2.17 -11.13 -14.72
CA LYS A 26 2.37 -11.55 -13.32
C LYS A 26 3.29 -10.62 -12.54
N ALA A 27 3.78 -9.52 -13.15
CA ALA A 27 4.65 -8.53 -12.51
C ALA A 27 3.95 -7.64 -11.47
N LEU A 28 2.78 -8.06 -10.95
CA LEU A 28 1.93 -7.27 -10.05
C LEU A 28 2.63 -6.89 -8.73
N GLY A 29 3.63 -7.64 -8.30
CA GLY A 29 4.35 -7.42 -7.04
C GLY A 29 5.44 -6.35 -7.06
N ILE A 30 5.95 -5.93 -8.24
CA ILE A 30 7.12 -5.05 -8.33
C ILE A 30 6.89 -3.69 -7.64
N ARG A 31 5.78 -3.04 -7.97
CA ARG A 31 5.39 -1.76 -7.35
C ARG A 31 5.19 -1.84 -5.83
N TYR A 32 4.86 -3.02 -5.30
CA TYR A 32 4.72 -3.23 -3.84
C TYR A 32 6.08 -3.24 -3.16
N GLN A 33 7.05 -3.94 -3.75
CA GLN A 33 8.44 -3.98 -3.29
C GLN A 33 9.07 -2.57 -3.24
N LEU A 34 8.67 -1.69 -4.16
CA LEU A 34 9.13 -0.30 -4.22
C LEU A 34 8.40 0.62 -3.23
N ALA A 35 7.07 0.64 -3.27
CA ALA A 35 6.27 1.62 -2.53
C ALA A 35 6.36 1.47 -1.01
N TYR A 36 6.47 0.24 -0.49
CA TYR A 36 6.49 0.04 0.97
C TYR A 36 7.86 0.26 1.60
N VAL A 37 8.94 0.04 0.84
CA VAL A 37 10.28 0.53 1.25
C VAL A 37 10.27 2.05 1.33
N ALA A 38 9.73 2.72 0.31
CA ALA A 38 9.62 4.18 0.33
C ALA A 38 8.79 4.68 1.53
N LEU A 39 7.70 4.00 1.85
CA LEU A 39 6.87 4.35 3.01
C LEU A 39 7.67 4.30 4.32
N ALA A 40 8.52 3.29 4.50
CA ALA A 40 9.41 3.21 5.65
C ALA A 40 10.37 4.42 5.72
N HIS A 41 10.96 4.80 4.58
CA HIS A 41 11.82 5.99 4.50
C HIS A 41 11.07 7.29 4.79
N PHE A 42 9.84 7.45 4.30
CA PHE A 42 9.03 8.63 4.61
C PHE A 42 8.66 8.71 6.10
N ILE A 43 8.34 7.58 6.74
CA ILE A 43 8.13 7.53 8.20
C ILE A 43 9.42 7.92 8.94
N ALA A 44 10.56 7.37 8.52
CA ALA A 44 11.86 7.70 9.12
C ALA A 44 12.22 9.18 8.94
N LEU A 45 11.97 9.78 7.77
CA LEU A 45 12.16 11.22 7.50
C LEU A 45 11.24 12.08 8.36
N LYS A 46 9.97 11.69 8.52
CA LYS A 46 9.03 12.42 9.37
C LYS A 46 9.48 12.42 10.83
N ALA A 47 10.08 11.33 11.29
CA ALA A 47 10.63 11.21 12.64
C ALA A 47 11.99 11.91 12.79
N ASN A 48 12.82 11.93 11.75
CA ASN A 48 14.13 12.57 11.74
C ASN A 48 14.44 13.21 10.37
N PRO A 49 14.14 14.52 10.21
CA PRO A 49 14.42 15.25 8.96
C PRO A 49 15.91 15.32 8.59
N SER A 50 16.83 15.09 9.54
CA SER A 50 18.28 15.10 9.24
C SER A 50 18.71 13.94 8.31
N LEU A 51 17.82 12.98 8.05
CA LEU A 51 18.05 11.88 7.12
C LEU A 51 17.79 12.26 5.66
N ALA A 52 17.34 13.49 5.37
CA ALA A 52 16.95 13.94 4.04
C ALA A 52 18.05 13.68 2.98
N ASP A 53 19.28 14.13 3.23
CA ASP A 53 20.39 13.96 2.28
C ASP A 53 20.75 12.49 2.04
N THR A 54 20.56 11.64 3.06
CA THR A 54 20.85 10.20 2.99
C THR A 54 19.75 9.43 2.24
N LEU A 55 18.48 9.81 2.43
CA LEU A 55 17.33 9.07 1.94
C LEU A 55 16.79 9.60 0.60
N ARG A 56 17.02 10.88 0.27
CA ARG A 56 16.56 11.46 -1.00
C ARG A 56 17.08 10.67 -2.21
N PRO A 57 18.38 10.31 -2.34
CA PRO A 57 18.85 9.53 -3.48
C PRO A 57 18.16 8.16 -3.61
N GLN A 58 17.86 7.50 -2.49
CA GLN A 58 17.17 6.21 -2.47
C GLN A 58 15.71 6.36 -2.91
N LEU A 59 15.03 7.41 -2.45
CA LEU A 59 13.67 7.74 -2.86
C LEU A 59 13.61 8.13 -4.35
N ASP A 60 14.62 8.83 -4.85
CA ASP A 60 14.73 9.15 -6.28
C ASP A 60 14.91 7.87 -7.12
N ALA A 61 15.71 6.91 -6.65
CA ALA A 61 15.86 5.61 -7.30
C ALA A 61 14.52 4.85 -7.29
N ILE A 62 13.80 4.84 -6.17
CA ILE A 62 12.47 4.22 -6.07
C ILE A 62 11.48 4.88 -7.04
N TYR A 63 11.48 6.21 -7.15
CA TYR A 63 10.65 6.93 -8.11
C TYR A 63 10.93 6.49 -9.55
N ARG A 64 12.20 6.46 -9.96
CA ARG A 64 12.62 5.94 -11.27
C ARG A 64 12.15 4.50 -11.48
N GLY A 65 12.25 3.67 -10.44
CA GLY A 65 11.72 2.30 -10.45
C GLY A 65 10.21 2.22 -10.67
N LEU A 66 9.44 3.13 -10.06
CA LEU A 66 7.98 3.17 -10.21
C LEU A 66 7.55 3.60 -11.61
N ILE A 67 8.29 4.48 -12.29
CA ILE A 67 7.97 4.89 -13.68
C ILE A 67 8.59 3.98 -14.75
N ASP A 68 9.52 3.08 -14.38
CA ASP A 68 10.09 2.07 -15.27
C ASP A 68 9.02 1.10 -15.79
N LYS A 69 9.14 0.71 -17.07
CA LYS A 69 8.20 -0.20 -17.74
C LYS A 69 7.92 -1.49 -16.97
N ARG A 70 8.88 -2.02 -16.22
CA ARG A 70 8.71 -3.24 -15.41
C ARG A 70 7.60 -3.07 -14.36
N SER A 71 7.34 -1.85 -13.89
CA SER A 71 6.35 -1.56 -12.85
C SER A 71 4.92 -1.45 -13.37
N TRP A 72 4.72 -1.13 -14.65
CA TRP A 72 3.39 -0.81 -15.21
C TRP A 72 3.01 -1.59 -16.48
N LYS A 73 3.96 -2.22 -17.20
CA LYS A 73 3.69 -2.89 -18.49
C LYS A 73 2.69 -4.04 -18.39
N TYR A 74 2.54 -4.64 -17.20
CA TYR A 74 1.48 -5.62 -16.92
C TYR A 74 0.08 -5.08 -17.32
N TRP A 75 -0.14 -3.77 -17.20
CA TRP A 75 -1.40 -3.14 -17.56
C TRP A 75 -1.75 -3.33 -19.04
N HIS A 76 -0.76 -3.21 -19.92
CA HIS A 76 -0.97 -3.47 -21.35
C HIS A 76 -1.22 -4.95 -21.63
N ALA A 77 -0.60 -5.86 -20.85
CA ALA A 77 -0.78 -7.30 -21.03
C ALA A 77 -2.17 -7.80 -20.58
N GLU A 78 -2.78 -7.15 -19.58
CA GLU A 78 -4.09 -7.50 -19.02
C GLU A 78 -5.28 -6.93 -19.81
N GLN A 79 -5.02 -6.09 -20.82
CA GLN A 79 -6.06 -5.38 -21.57
C GLN A 79 -6.23 -5.90 -22.99
N LYS A 80 -7.50 -5.99 -23.44
CA LYS A 80 -7.82 -6.26 -24.85
C LYS A 80 -7.39 -5.12 -25.77
N THR A 81 -7.51 -3.88 -25.29
CA THR A 81 -7.07 -2.67 -25.98
C THR A 81 -6.23 -1.86 -25.00
N PRO A 82 -4.91 -1.74 -25.22
CA PRO A 82 -4.03 -1.00 -24.33
C PRO A 82 -4.47 0.46 -24.18
N THR A 83 -4.66 0.89 -22.95
CA THR A 83 -4.83 2.30 -22.58
C THR A 83 -3.62 2.75 -21.78
N TRP A 84 -3.33 4.04 -21.85
CA TRP A 84 -2.26 4.63 -21.06
C TRP A 84 -2.41 4.27 -19.56
N PRO A 85 -1.35 3.80 -18.86
CA PRO A 85 -1.46 3.26 -17.50
C PRO A 85 -1.99 4.22 -16.44
N LEU A 86 -1.99 5.52 -16.72
CA LEU A 86 -2.45 6.59 -15.82
C LEU A 86 -3.77 7.24 -16.28
N LEU A 87 -4.39 6.77 -17.38
CA LEU A 87 -5.59 7.39 -17.95
C LEU A 87 -6.87 7.06 -17.18
N ARG A 88 -7.12 5.77 -16.95
CA ARG A 88 -8.34 5.23 -16.33
C ARG A 88 -8.07 3.87 -15.70
N GLY A 89 -8.64 3.63 -14.52
CA GLY A 89 -8.48 2.40 -13.78
C GLY A 89 -7.05 2.25 -13.25
N ASN A 90 -6.53 1.02 -13.25
CA ASN A 90 -5.16 0.69 -12.86
C ASN A 90 -4.75 1.24 -11.48
N LEU A 91 -5.70 1.36 -10.54
CA LEU A 91 -5.42 1.93 -9.23
C LEU A 91 -4.38 1.14 -8.43
N THR A 92 -4.17 -0.14 -8.80
CA THR A 92 -3.03 -0.95 -8.32
C THR A 92 -1.69 -0.25 -8.53
N TYR A 93 -1.50 0.44 -9.66
CA TYR A 93 -0.30 1.20 -9.99
C TYR A 93 -0.48 2.69 -9.67
N ALA A 94 -1.49 3.32 -10.28
CA ALA A 94 -1.67 4.77 -10.21
C ALA A 94 -1.81 5.27 -8.76
N GLY A 95 -2.54 4.57 -7.90
CA GLY A 95 -2.73 4.96 -6.49
C GLY A 95 -1.45 4.92 -5.66
N ARG A 96 -0.51 4.02 -5.97
CA ARG A 96 0.80 3.96 -5.29
C ARG A 96 1.75 5.02 -5.78
N LEU A 97 1.76 5.24 -7.09
CA LEU A 97 2.57 6.29 -7.68
C LEU A 97 2.14 7.66 -7.14
N THR A 98 0.83 7.95 -7.11
CA THR A 98 0.33 9.22 -6.55
C THR A 98 0.64 9.36 -5.07
N SER A 99 0.32 8.36 -4.24
CA SER A 99 0.64 8.46 -2.81
C SER A 99 2.14 8.60 -2.55
N PHE A 100 3.00 7.89 -3.29
CA PHE A 100 4.46 8.07 -3.23
C PHE A 100 4.86 9.52 -3.53
N ILE A 101 4.38 10.10 -4.63
CA ILE A 101 4.74 11.47 -5.01
C ILE A 101 4.20 12.48 -3.99
N GLY A 102 3.00 12.26 -3.46
CA GLY A 102 2.44 13.09 -2.39
C GLY A 102 3.32 13.10 -1.13
N PHE A 103 3.78 11.92 -0.67
CA PHE A 103 4.73 11.84 0.45
C PHE A 103 6.09 12.45 0.12
N TYR A 104 6.56 12.33 -1.12
CA TYR A 104 7.80 12.96 -1.57
C TYR A 104 7.71 14.49 -1.49
N ILE A 105 6.60 15.07 -1.98
CA ILE A 105 6.34 16.52 -1.88
C ILE A 105 6.26 16.96 -0.42
N ASP A 106 5.61 16.19 0.46
CA ASP A 106 5.58 16.51 1.90
C ASP A 106 6.98 16.53 2.53
N ALA A 107 7.84 15.60 2.13
CA ALA A 107 9.18 15.46 2.68
C ALA A 107 10.17 16.53 2.16
N PHE A 108 10.07 16.91 0.89
CA PHE A 108 11.09 17.73 0.22
C PHE A 108 10.58 19.07 -0.32
N GLY A 109 9.27 19.33 -0.24
CA GLY A 109 8.64 20.57 -0.72
C GLY A 109 8.40 20.63 -2.23
N GLU A 110 8.87 19.65 -2.99
CA GLU A 110 8.77 19.59 -4.46
C GLU A 110 8.61 18.14 -4.94
N PRO A 111 8.01 17.90 -6.12
CA PRO A 111 7.91 16.54 -6.67
C PRO A 111 9.29 16.04 -7.13
N PRO A 112 9.49 14.70 -7.24
CA PRO A 112 10.76 14.14 -7.72
C PRO A 112 11.05 14.49 -9.20
N ALA A 113 10.02 14.85 -9.96
CA ALA A 113 10.10 15.44 -11.28
C ALA A 113 8.88 16.35 -11.52
N GLU A 114 9.03 17.41 -12.32
CA GLU A 114 7.93 18.31 -12.68
C GLU A 114 6.78 17.58 -13.39
N GLN A 115 7.13 16.62 -14.25
CA GLN A 115 6.21 15.80 -15.02
C GLN A 115 6.48 14.32 -14.78
N ILE A 116 5.41 13.55 -14.62
CA ILE A 116 5.44 12.09 -14.57
C ILE A 116 5.44 11.59 -16.01
N ILE A 117 6.49 10.89 -16.41
CA ILE A 117 6.62 10.33 -17.77
C ILE A 117 6.41 8.82 -17.71
N VAL A 118 5.31 8.35 -18.29
CA VAL A 118 4.98 6.93 -18.39
C VAL A 118 4.46 6.67 -19.80
N ASP A 119 5.00 5.66 -20.47
CA ASP A 119 4.59 5.27 -21.83
C ASP A 119 4.61 6.46 -22.81
N ASP A 120 5.72 7.22 -22.78
CA ASP A 120 5.97 8.42 -23.58
C ASP A 120 4.93 9.56 -23.46
N ARG A 121 4.10 9.52 -22.42
CA ARG A 121 3.10 10.57 -22.11
C ARG A 121 3.37 11.19 -20.75
N THR A 122 2.99 12.45 -20.61
CA THR A 122 3.24 13.28 -19.43
C THR A 122 1.96 13.61 -18.67
N ILE A 123 2.06 13.70 -17.34
CA ILE A 123 1.04 14.26 -16.46
C ILE A 123 1.71 14.85 -15.21
N SER A 124 1.18 15.93 -14.67
CA SER A 124 1.60 16.44 -13.36
C SER A 124 0.96 15.64 -12.22
N TYR A 125 1.56 15.70 -11.03
CA TYR A 125 0.98 15.10 -9.83
C TYR A 125 -0.46 15.59 -9.54
N LYS A 126 -0.73 16.89 -9.75
CA LYS A 126 -2.04 17.51 -9.52
C LYS A 126 -3.08 16.98 -10.51
N GLU A 127 -2.74 16.91 -11.79
CA GLU A 127 -3.62 16.38 -12.82
C GLU A 127 -3.93 14.90 -12.58
N LEU A 128 -2.94 14.10 -12.18
CA LEU A 128 -3.14 12.69 -11.87
C LEU A 128 -4.06 12.51 -10.65
N SER A 129 -3.85 13.28 -9.58
CA SER A 129 -4.70 13.25 -8.39
C SER A 129 -6.14 13.65 -8.72
N GLN A 130 -6.33 14.73 -9.50
CA GLN A 130 -7.63 15.18 -9.95
C GLN A 130 -8.32 14.11 -10.83
N ASN A 131 -7.57 13.48 -11.75
CA ASN A 131 -8.10 12.42 -12.61
C ASN A 131 -8.60 11.21 -11.78
N LEU A 132 -7.84 10.76 -10.78
CA LEU A 132 -8.27 9.66 -9.92
C LEU A 132 -9.51 10.04 -9.09
N TRP A 133 -9.56 11.25 -8.54
CA TRP A 133 -10.73 11.77 -7.84
C TRP A 133 -11.97 11.80 -8.75
N ASP A 134 -11.81 12.31 -9.98
CA ASP A 134 -12.86 12.39 -11.00
C ASP A 134 -13.44 11.02 -11.33
N GLN A 135 -12.57 10.01 -11.44
CA GLN A 135 -12.97 8.62 -11.67
C GLN A 135 -13.79 8.07 -10.49
N ALA A 136 -13.34 8.30 -9.25
CA ALA A 136 -14.04 7.85 -8.05
C ALA A 136 -15.42 8.51 -7.93
N ALA A 137 -15.48 9.83 -8.14
CA ALA A 137 -16.72 10.61 -8.04
C ALA A 137 -17.77 10.21 -9.08
N LYS A 138 -17.35 9.73 -10.26
CA LYS A 138 -18.24 9.27 -11.34
C LYS A 138 -18.55 7.77 -11.26
N SER A 139 -17.91 7.03 -10.35
CA SER A 139 -18.05 5.58 -10.24
C SER A 139 -19.30 5.21 -9.43
N PRO A 140 -20.08 4.19 -9.84
CA PRO A 140 -21.23 3.71 -9.08
C PRO A 140 -20.84 3.13 -7.72
N ASN A 141 -19.58 2.73 -7.52
CA ASN A 141 -19.07 2.24 -6.24
C ASN A 141 -18.21 3.26 -5.49
N CYS A 142 -18.19 4.52 -5.95
CA CYS A 142 -17.45 5.61 -5.34
C CYS A 142 -15.93 5.38 -5.22
N GLY A 143 -15.38 4.40 -5.93
CA GLY A 143 -13.95 4.09 -5.97
C GLY A 143 -13.42 4.03 -7.40
N VAL A 144 -12.10 3.89 -7.52
CA VAL A 144 -11.43 3.70 -8.81
C VAL A 144 -11.14 2.21 -9.02
N SER A 145 -11.42 1.76 -10.23
CA SER A 145 -11.19 0.37 -10.60
C SER A 145 -9.70 0.05 -10.71
N CYS A 146 -9.35 -1.20 -10.42
CA CYS A 146 -8.03 -1.76 -10.68
C CYS A 146 -8.07 -2.49 -12.03
N PHE A 147 -7.88 -3.82 -12.08
CA PHE A 147 -8.10 -4.62 -13.29
C PHE A 147 -9.58 -5.06 -13.42
N ASN A 148 -10.02 -5.44 -14.62
CA ASN A 148 -11.37 -5.97 -14.89
C ASN A 148 -12.54 -5.12 -14.36
N ASN A 149 -12.36 -3.80 -14.24
CA ASN A 149 -13.35 -2.86 -13.73
C ASN A 149 -13.83 -3.14 -12.28
N VAL A 150 -13.07 -3.88 -11.48
CA VAL A 150 -13.37 -4.08 -10.06
C VAL A 150 -12.66 -3.06 -9.19
N SER A 151 -13.32 -2.56 -8.15
CA SER A 151 -12.70 -1.68 -7.16
C SER A 151 -12.24 -2.53 -5.97
N MET A 152 -10.93 -2.70 -5.83
CA MET A 152 -10.33 -3.45 -4.72
C MET A 152 -10.14 -2.54 -3.50
N VAL A 153 -10.41 -3.06 -2.30
CA VAL A 153 -10.39 -2.27 -1.06
C VAL A 153 -9.01 -1.68 -0.78
N GLN A 154 -7.98 -2.53 -0.84
CA GLN A 154 -6.59 -2.16 -0.62
C GLN A 154 -6.04 -1.19 -1.68
N CYS A 155 -6.54 -1.23 -2.93
CA CYS A 155 -6.18 -0.21 -3.91
C CYS A 155 -6.76 1.14 -3.50
N ASN A 156 -8.04 1.18 -3.12
CA ASN A 156 -8.75 2.41 -2.85
C ASN A 156 -8.31 3.07 -1.52
N ALA A 157 -7.76 2.31 -0.58
CA ALA A 157 -7.07 2.90 0.57
C ALA A 157 -5.95 3.89 0.15
N HIS A 158 -5.18 3.58 -0.91
CA HIS A 158 -4.18 4.51 -1.45
C HIS A 158 -4.80 5.76 -2.08
N LEU A 159 -5.99 5.66 -2.70
CA LEU A 159 -6.72 6.81 -3.20
C LEU A 159 -7.14 7.73 -2.04
N LEU A 160 -7.71 7.16 -0.97
CA LEU A 160 -8.15 7.92 0.20
C LEU A 160 -6.97 8.65 0.86
N ILE A 161 -5.83 7.97 1.00
CA ILE A 161 -4.56 8.56 1.46
C ILE A 161 -4.14 9.71 0.54
N ASN A 162 -4.13 9.50 -0.78
CA ASN A 162 -3.75 10.54 -1.74
C ASN A 162 -4.65 11.77 -1.62
N ASN A 163 -5.97 11.59 -1.48
CA ASN A 163 -6.91 12.70 -1.37
C ASN A 163 -6.65 13.54 -0.10
N LEU A 164 -6.39 12.89 1.05
CA LEU A 164 -6.04 13.59 2.29
C LEU A 164 -4.71 14.34 2.18
N LEU A 165 -3.68 13.69 1.62
CA LEU A 165 -2.37 14.32 1.38
C LEU A 165 -2.50 15.52 0.44
N HIS A 166 -3.23 15.37 -0.65
CA HIS A 166 -3.39 16.44 -1.64
C HIS A 166 -4.11 17.65 -1.03
N ASP A 167 -5.15 17.42 -0.23
CA ASP A 167 -5.86 18.50 0.49
C ASP A 167 -4.93 19.23 1.45
N ARG A 168 -4.10 18.50 2.19
CA ARG A 168 -3.11 19.09 3.10
C ARG A 168 -2.03 19.89 2.37
N LEU A 169 -1.51 19.37 1.26
CA LEU A 169 -0.39 19.98 0.53
C LEU A 169 -0.83 21.17 -0.34
N PHE A 170 -2.06 21.17 -0.84
CA PHE A 170 -2.53 22.13 -1.84
C PHE A 170 -3.83 22.85 -1.48
N ASN A 171 -4.34 22.67 -0.25
CA ASN A 171 -5.58 23.27 0.23
C ASN A 171 -6.79 22.97 -0.68
N THR A 172 -6.86 21.73 -1.19
CA THR A 172 -7.99 21.24 -2.00
C THR A 172 -9.07 20.58 -1.12
N LYS A 173 -10.08 19.97 -1.74
CA LYS A 173 -11.19 19.26 -1.07
C LYS A 173 -11.46 17.88 -1.67
N LEU A 174 -10.43 17.21 -2.19
CA LEU A 174 -10.53 15.88 -2.79
C LEU A 174 -10.99 14.83 -1.76
N SER A 175 -10.59 14.96 -0.49
CA SER A 175 -10.95 14.01 0.57
C SER A 175 -12.45 13.97 0.89
N THR A 176 -13.24 14.93 0.40
CA THR A 176 -14.71 14.92 0.54
C THR A 176 -15.35 13.66 -0.06
N THR A 177 -14.75 13.07 -1.12
CA THR A 177 -15.25 11.82 -1.70
C THR A 177 -14.88 10.57 -0.90
N ASN A 178 -13.97 10.67 0.08
CA ASN A 178 -13.56 9.53 0.90
C ASN A 178 -14.76 8.96 1.69
N ALA A 179 -15.68 9.82 2.14
CA ALA A 179 -16.90 9.40 2.84
C ALA A 179 -17.79 8.49 1.98
N ASN A 180 -17.86 8.73 0.67
CA ASN A 180 -18.67 7.94 -0.26
C ASN A 180 -18.07 6.53 -0.46
N TRP A 181 -16.74 6.43 -0.59
CA TRP A 181 -16.06 5.14 -0.62
C TRP A 181 -16.21 4.39 0.71
N LEU A 182 -16.03 5.07 1.84
CA LEU A 182 -16.21 4.47 3.18
C LEU A 182 -17.63 3.93 3.38
N SER A 183 -18.65 4.65 2.91
CA SER A 183 -20.04 4.16 2.91
C SER A 183 -20.20 2.89 2.05
N THR A 184 -19.56 2.83 0.88
CA THR A 184 -19.56 1.63 0.04
C THR A 184 -18.84 0.46 0.71
N LEU A 185 -17.70 0.74 1.35
CA LEU A 185 -16.93 -0.24 2.11
C LEU A 185 -17.80 -0.86 3.22
N GLU A 186 -18.49 -0.02 4.00
CA GLU A 186 -19.28 -0.47 5.15
C GLU A 186 -20.56 -1.19 4.78
N ASN A 187 -21.28 -0.67 3.77
CA ASN A 187 -22.58 -1.22 3.39
C ASN A 187 -22.45 -2.49 2.55
N ASN A 188 -21.38 -2.61 1.74
CA ASN A 188 -21.32 -3.64 0.71
C ASN A 188 -20.10 -4.56 0.84
N LEU A 189 -18.97 -4.07 1.37
CA LEU A 189 -17.70 -4.80 1.35
C LEU A 189 -17.25 -5.30 2.72
N LEU A 190 -17.89 -4.91 3.82
CA LEU A 190 -17.71 -5.60 5.10
C LEU A 190 -18.29 -7.00 5.01
N SER A 191 -17.50 -8.00 5.36
CA SER A 191 -17.92 -9.39 5.41
C SER A 191 -18.38 -9.78 6.81
N ASN A 192 -19.23 -10.80 6.89
CA ASN A 192 -19.65 -11.35 8.18
C ASN A 192 -18.44 -11.92 8.96
N ALA A 193 -18.48 -11.74 10.27
CA ALA A 193 -17.40 -12.10 11.18
C ALA A 193 -17.04 -13.59 11.15
N ASP A 194 -17.92 -14.50 10.75
CA ASP A 194 -17.67 -15.94 10.91
C ASP A 194 -16.54 -16.51 10.05
N SER A 195 -16.09 -15.77 9.02
CA SER A 195 -15.11 -16.27 8.03
C SER A 195 -13.64 -15.98 8.33
N GLY A 196 -13.31 -15.39 9.47
CA GLY A 196 -11.94 -14.90 9.73
C GLY A 196 -11.69 -13.55 9.08
N SER A 197 -12.15 -13.35 7.83
CA SER A 197 -12.05 -12.08 7.10
C SER A 197 -12.97 -10.97 7.64
N VAL A 198 -12.53 -9.71 7.50
CA VAL A 198 -13.31 -8.49 7.75
C VAL A 198 -13.87 -7.91 6.45
N PHE A 199 -13.18 -8.06 5.33
CA PHE A 199 -13.61 -7.49 4.05
C PHE A 199 -13.79 -8.56 2.96
N TYR A 200 -14.78 -8.33 2.09
CA TYR A 200 -14.74 -8.83 0.73
C TYR A 200 -13.63 -8.12 -0.05
N PHE A 201 -12.92 -8.86 -0.90
CA PHE A 201 -11.70 -8.37 -1.56
C PHE A 201 -11.95 -7.20 -2.52
N ALA A 202 -13.08 -7.21 -3.22
CA ALA A 202 -13.42 -6.21 -4.23
C ALA A 202 -14.92 -6.17 -4.52
N THR A 203 -15.33 -5.14 -5.25
CA THR A 203 -16.67 -5.08 -5.86
C THR A 203 -16.81 -6.04 -7.05
N LEU A 204 -18.04 -6.30 -7.48
CA LEU A 204 -18.33 -6.78 -8.82
C LEU A 204 -17.95 -5.70 -9.88
N PRO A 205 -17.67 -6.09 -11.14
CA PRO A 205 -17.27 -5.14 -12.18
C PRO A 205 -18.31 -4.03 -12.42
N ASN A 206 -17.89 -2.77 -12.31
CA ASN A 206 -18.75 -1.59 -12.45
C ASN A 206 -19.99 -1.54 -11.53
N LEU A 207 -19.99 -2.28 -10.42
CA LEU A 207 -21.07 -2.30 -9.44
C LEU A 207 -20.53 -1.98 -8.05
N SER A 208 -21.44 -1.66 -7.12
CA SER A 208 -21.15 -1.41 -5.71
C SER A 208 -21.13 -2.68 -4.85
N ASP A 209 -21.78 -3.74 -5.33
CA ASP A 209 -21.92 -5.00 -4.60
C ASP A 209 -20.57 -5.73 -4.47
N ALA A 210 -20.39 -6.44 -3.35
CA ALA A 210 -19.22 -7.29 -3.15
C ALA A 210 -19.18 -8.45 -4.15
N ASN A 211 -17.97 -8.79 -4.59
CA ASN A 211 -17.68 -10.14 -5.04
C ASN A 211 -17.57 -11.05 -3.80
N THR A 212 -18.64 -11.79 -3.50
CA THR A 212 -18.74 -12.60 -2.27
C THR A 212 -17.85 -13.84 -2.26
N ASP A 213 -17.36 -14.26 -3.43
CA ASP A 213 -16.54 -15.46 -3.61
C ASP A 213 -15.08 -15.24 -3.21
N ARG A 214 -14.67 -13.98 -2.98
CA ARG A 214 -13.28 -13.65 -2.70
C ARG A 214 -13.11 -12.88 -1.39
N ARG A 215 -12.42 -13.53 -0.46
CA ARG A 215 -11.99 -13.01 0.85
C ARG A 215 -10.53 -13.40 1.07
N ALA A 216 -9.79 -12.62 1.84
CA ALA A 216 -8.36 -12.86 2.04
C ALA A 216 -7.89 -12.23 3.35
N ILE A 217 -7.52 -13.07 4.32
CA ILE A 217 -7.10 -12.64 5.66
C ILE A 217 -5.83 -11.79 5.56
N GLY A 218 -4.90 -12.18 4.68
CA GLY A 218 -3.68 -11.43 4.46
C GLY A 218 -3.90 -10.06 3.80
N THR A 219 -4.94 -9.94 2.96
CA THR A 219 -5.32 -8.64 2.38
C THR A 219 -6.02 -7.75 3.40
N ASP A 220 -6.84 -8.32 4.29
CA ASP A 220 -7.51 -7.54 5.34
C ASP A 220 -6.53 -6.79 6.23
N ILE A 221 -5.48 -7.46 6.73
CA ILE A 221 -4.54 -6.80 7.63
C ILE A 221 -3.76 -5.68 6.96
N TRP A 222 -3.49 -5.84 5.66
CA TRP A 222 -2.94 -4.79 4.85
C TRP A 222 -3.90 -3.61 4.71
N ILE A 223 -5.19 -3.86 4.44
CA ILE A 223 -6.23 -2.81 4.42
C ILE A 223 -6.30 -2.10 5.76
N LEU A 224 -6.38 -2.85 6.87
CA LEU A 224 -6.48 -2.30 8.22
C LEU A 224 -5.29 -1.38 8.52
N PHE A 225 -4.07 -1.77 8.15
CA PHE A 225 -2.92 -0.88 8.26
C PHE A 225 -3.10 0.41 7.46
N LEU A 226 -3.44 0.34 6.17
CA LEU A 226 -3.60 1.56 5.36
C LEU A 226 -4.76 2.45 5.86
N MET A 227 -5.84 1.85 6.31
CA MET A 227 -7.00 2.56 6.84
C MET A 227 -6.76 3.15 8.23
N SER A 228 -5.73 2.71 8.97
CA SER A 228 -5.40 3.27 10.29
C SER A 228 -5.02 4.75 10.20
N GLY A 229 -4.45 5.16 9.06
CA GLY A 229 -4.17 6.56 8.77
C GLY A 229 -5.36 7.37 8.26
N ILE A 230 -6.53 6.75 8.05
CA ILE A 230 -7.73 7.39 7.50
C ILE A 230 -8.87 7.40 8.52
N VAL A 231 -9.17 6.25 9.12
CA VAL A 231 -10.26 6.01 10.08
C VAL A 231 -9.75 5.18 11.27
N PRO A 232 -8.82 5.71 12.09
CA PRO A 232 -8.16 4.95 13.16
C PRO A 232 -9.12 4.29 14.15
N ASP A 233 -10.21 4.97 14.51
CA ASP A 233 -11.21 4.43 15.44
C ASP A 233 -11.94 3.21 14.86
N ARG A 234 -12.31 3.26 13.57
CA ARG A 234 -12.96 2.13 12.88
C ARG A 234 -12.00 0.95 12.78
N VAL A 235 -10.74 1.22 12.46
CA VAL A 235 -9.70 0.19 12.37
C VAL A 235 -9.46 -0.48 13.71
N THR A 236 -9.50 0.25 14.82
CA THR A 236 -9.37 -0.35 16.15
C THR A 236 -10.43 -1.43 16.37
N THR A 237 -11.70 -1.11 16.11
CA THR A 237 -12.83 -2.06 16.21
C THR A 237 -12.71 -3.23 15.24
N TRP A 238 -12.37 -2.96 13.97
CA TRP A 238 -12.20 -4.02 12.97
C TRP A 238 -11.04 -4.96 13.29
N PHE A 239 -9.94 -4.40 13.83
CA PHE A 239 -8.76 -5.18 14.17
C PHE A 239 -9.01 -6.09 15.36
N GLU A 240 -9.74 -5.66 16.39
CA GLU A 240 -10.16 -6.52 17.51
C GLU A 240 -10.84 -7.81 17.03
N SER A 241 -11.75 -7.69 16.05
CA SER A 241 -12.42 -8.87 15.47
C SER A 241 -11.48 -9.71 14.61
N TRP A 242 -10.55 -9.07 13.90
CA TRP A 242 -9.59 -9.75 13.03
C TRP A 242 -8.49 -10.48 13.81
N GLN A 243 -8.16 -10.05 15.04
CA GLN A 243 -7.07 -10.61 15.85
C GLN A 243 -7.21 -12.11 16.15
N ARG A 244 -8.41 -12.69 16.04
CA ARG A 244 -8.61 -14.16 16.13
C ARG A 244 -7.80 -14.96 15.10
N ASN A 245 -7.36 -14.33 14.01
CA ASN A 245 -6.53 -14.95 12.98
C ASN A 245 -5.05 -15.04 13.39
N ILE A 246 -4.67 -14.48 14.55
CA ILE A 246 -3.30 -14.51 15.06
C ILE A 246 -3.06 -15.79 15.86
N ILE A 247 -2.05 -16.55 15.46
CA ILE A 247 -1.61 -17.75 16.15
C ILE A 247 -0.51 -17.38 17.14
N PHE A 248 -0.75 -17.65 18.42
CA PHE A 248 0.21 -17.45 19.49
C PHE A 248 0.92 -18.75 19.85
N LYS A 249 2.26 -18.74 19.84
CA LYS A 249 3.11 -19.88 20.21
C LYS A 249 4.25 -19.42 21.11
N GLY A 250 4.01 -19.40 22.41
CA GLY A 250 4.96 -18.88 23.41
C GLY A 250 5.24 -17.40 23.18
N ASP A 251 6.49 -17.07 22.87
CA ASP A 251 6.93 -15.69 22.59
C ASP A 251 6.79 -15.27 21.13
N LEU A 252 6.17 -16.11 20.30
CA LEU A 252 5.93 -15.83 18.89
C LEU A 252 4.45 -15.60 18.64
N ALA A 253 4.17 -14.67 17.72
CA ALA A 253 2.87 -14.51 17.09
C ALA A 253 3.06 -14.49 15.57
N TYR A 254 2.13 -15.09 14.82
CA TYR A 254 2.14 -15.06 13.36
C TYR A 254 0.74 -15.29 12.80
N ILE A 255 0.57 -15.04 11.50
CA ILE A 255 -0.66 -15.34 10.78
C ILE A 255 -0.39 -16.44 9.77
N SER A 256 -1.30 -17.40 9.70
CA SER A 256 -1.33 -18.42 8.67
C SER A 256 -2.44 -18.08 7.67
N VAL A 257 -2.08 -17.90 6.40
CA VAL A 257 -3.04 -17.67 5.31
C VAL A 257 -3.35 -18.98 4.59
N GLY A 258 -4.54 -19.06 3.99
CA GLY A 258 -4.95 -20.28 3.28
C GLY A 258 -4.21 -20.49 1.95
N ASP A 259 -4.11 -21.74 1.49
CA ASP A 259 -3.46 -22.13 0.22
C ASP A 259 -3.96 -21.34 -1.00
N ASN A 260 -5.24 -20.95 -1.00
CA ASN A 260 -5.82 -20.13 -2.06
C ASN A 260 -5.18 -18.75 -2.15
N GLU A 261 -4.84 -18.12 -1.02
CA GLU A 261 -4.18 -16.81 -0.99
C GLU A 261 -2.73 -16.90 -1.49
N ILE A 262 -2.04 -17.99 -1.12
CA ILE A 262 -0.66 -18.28 -1.53
C ILE A 262 -0.63 -18.55 -3.04
N THR A 263 -1.50 -19.43 -3.52
CA THR A 263 -1.57 -19.84 -4.94
C THR A 263 -1.98 -18.67 -5.84
N ALA A 264 -2.89 -17.81 -5.37
CA ALA A 264 -3.29 -16.60 -6.08
C ALA A 264 -2.22 -15.49 -6.01
N GLY A 265 -1.15 -15.66 -5.22
CA GLY A 265 -0.12 -14.65 -5.00
C GLY A 265 -0.64 -13.37 -4.34
N SER A 266 -1.75 -13.46 -3.59
CA SER A 266 -2.35 -12.30 -2.91
C SER A 266 -1.74 -12.05 -1.52
N SER A 267 -1.23 -13.10 -0.87
CA SER A 267 -0.51 -12.98 0.41
C SER A 267 0.33 -14.23 0.69
N SER A 268 1.23 -14.13 1.68
CA SER A 268 1.87 -15.26 2.37
C SER A 268 1.78 -15.06 3.89
N ASP A 269 2.17 -16.07 4.66
CA ASP A 269 2.27 -15.98 6.13
C ASP A 269 3.19 -14.83 6.55
N GLU A 270 4.33 -14.69 5.89
CA GLU A 270 5.27 -13.60 6.13
C GLU A 270 4.67 -12.23 5.81
N HIS A 271 3.97 -12.08 4.68
CA HIS A 271 3.33 -10.82 4.31
C HIS A 271 2.26 -10.42 5.32
N ALA A 272 1.34 -11.35 5.64
CA ALA A 272 0.26 -11.08 6.58
C ALA A 272 0.83 -10.75 7.97
N THR A 273 1.86 -11.48 8.41
CA THR A 273 2.53 -11.23 9.69
C THR A 273 3.28 -9.91 9.71
N ALA A 274 3.92 -9.51 8.62
CA ALA A 274 4.61 -8.21 8.52
C ALA A 274 3.62 -7.04 8.52
N TRP A 275 2.46 -7.17 7.87
CA TRP A 275 1.39 -6.17 7.96
C TRP A 275 0.79 -6.09 9.36
N ALA A 276 0.55 -7.22 10.02
CA ALA A 276 0.10 -7.24 11.41
C ALA A 276 1.11 -6.57 12.34
N TYR A 277 2.41 -6.77 12.10
CA TYR A 277 3.47 -6.10 12.83
C TYR A 277 3.39 -4.58 12.65
N CYS A 278 3.25 -4.11 11.41
CA CYS A 278 3.07 -2.69 11.12
C CYS A 278 1.84 -2.10 11.83
N LEU A 279 0.69 -2.78 11.77
CA LEU A 279 -0.53 -2.30 12.42
C LEU A 279 -0.42 -2.33 13.94
N ALA A 280 0.14 -3.39 14.53
CA ALA A 280 0.34 -3.45 15.99
C ALA A 280 1.23 -2.30 16.47
N LYS A 281 2.28 -1.96 15.72
CA LYS A 281 3.15 -0.80 15.99
C LYS A 281 2.39 0.53 15.88
N GLU A 282 1.58 0.69 14.83
CA GLU A 282 0.78 1.89 14.59
C GLU A 282 -0.31 2.11 15.66
N LEU A 283 -0.94 1.03 16.13
CA LEU A 283 -1.92 1.07 17.21
C LEU A 283 -1.30 1.15 18.62
N GLY A 284 0.03 1.01 18.73
CA GLY A 284 0.74 1.03 20.01
C GLY A 284 0.59 -0.25 20.85
N GLN A 285 0.26 -1.39 20.24
CA GLN A 285 0.17 -2.69 20.89
C GLN A 285 1.56 -3.32 21.04
N ALA A 286 2.35 -2.82 22.00
CA ALA A 286 3.76 -3.16 22.17
C ALA A 286 4.02 -4.67 22.31
N ASP A 287 3.25 -5.37 23.15
CA ASP A 287 3.43 -6.80 23.40
C ASP A 287 3.16 -7.65 22.15
N LEU A 288 2.08 -7.34 21.43
CA LEU A 288 1.77 -8.03 20.18
C LEU A 288 2.83 -7.75 19.12
N ALA A 289 3.25 -6.48 18.99
CA ALA A 289 4.27 -6.07 18.05
C ALA A 289 5.60 -6.82 18.30
N GLU A 290 6.00 -6.99 19.56
CA GLU A 290 7.23 -7.73 19.89
C GLU A 290 7.12 -9.22 19.53
N LYS A 291 5.99 -9.87 19.83
CA LYS A 291 5.79 -11.28 19.47
C LYS A 291 5.79 -11.52 17.95
N LEU A 292 5.18 -10.62 17.18
CA LEU A 292 5.19 -10.66 15.71
C LEU A 292 6.62 -10.40 15.17
N ARG A 293 7.31 -9.43 15.75
CA ARG A 293 8.70 -9.11 15.41
C ARG A 293 9.63 -10.31 15.66
N CYS A 294 9.47 -11.02 16.77
CA CYS A 294 10.25 -12.22 17.09
C CYS A 294 10.07 -13.34 16.04
N PHE A 295 8.89 -13.46 15.42
CA PHE A 295 8.69 -14.39 14.31
C PHE A 295 9.39 -13.93 13.02
N LEU A 296 9.35 -12.62 12.72
CA LEU A 296 9.89 -12.05 11.48
C LEU A 296 11.42 -11.89 11.51
N ALA A 297 12.00 -11.51 12.65
CA ALA A 297 13.40 -11.10 12.75
C ALA A 297 14.41 -12.20 12.34
N PRO A 298 14.23 -13.49 12.69
CA PRO A 298 15.10 -14.56 12.19
C PRO A 298 15.05 -14.68 10.66
N LYS A 299 13.86 -14.54 10.07
CA LYS A 299 13.63 -14.62 8.61
C LYS A 299 14.19 -13.40 7.86
N ALA A 300 14.17 -12.23 8.50
CA ALA A 300 14.80 -11.02 8.01
C ALA A 300 16.34 -11.12 7.98
N LYS A 301 16.94 -11.76 9.00
CA LYS A 301 18.40 -11.98 9.08
C LYS A 301 18.92 -12.97 8.04
N SER A 302 18.17 -14.01 7.71
CA SER A 302 18.45 -14.88 6.56
C SER A 302 18.10 -14.21 5.21
N GLY A 303 17.75 -12.93 5.23
CA GLY A 303 17.62 -12.08 4.05
C GLY A 303 16.30 -12.18 3.30
N PHE A 304 15.25 -12.83 3.82
CA PHE A 304 13.99 -13.09 3.08
C PHE A 304 14.28 -13.32 1.58
N GLU A 305 15.24 -14.20 1.24
CA GLU A 305 16.11 -14.04 0.05
C GLU A 305 15.44 -14.00 -1.34
N ALA A 306 14.12 -14.13 -1.44
CA ALA A 306 13.36 -13.93 -2.67
C ALA A 306 12.38 -12.74 -2.65
N ASP A 307 12.18 -12.04 -1.53
CA ASP A 307 11.06 -11.10 -1.39
C ASP A 307 11.42 -9.76 -0.71
N LEU A 308 11.64 -8.75 -1.56
CA LEU A 308 11.84 -7.37 -1.15
C LEU A 308 10.57 -6.75 -0.53
N PHE A 309 9.38 -7.33 -0.78
CA PHE A 309 8.12 -6.81 -0.26
C PHE A 309 8.06 -7.02 1.26
N THR A 310 8.21 -8.25 1.74
CA THR A 310 8.28 -8.54 3.18
C THR A 310 9.42 -7.78 3.85
N SER A 311 10.59 -7.66 3.20
CA SER A 311 11.72 -6.89 3.73
C SER A 311 11.38 -5.40 3.92
N GLY A 312 10.69 -4.80 2.95
CA GLY A 312 10.20 -3.42 3.04
C GLY A 312 9.17 -3.24 4.15
N LEU A 313 8.26 -4.20 4.33
CA LEU A 313 7.28 -4.17 5.42
C LEU A 313 7.92 -4.33 6.80
N PHE A 314 8.93 -5.19 6.93
CA PHE A 314 9.68 -5.31 8.18
C PHE A 314 10.38 -3.99 8.52
N LEU A 315 11.02 -3.35 7.55
CA LEU A 315 11.64 -2.03 7.73
C LEU A 315 10.61 -0.94 8.10
N LEU A 316 9.43 -0.97 7.48
CA LEU A 316 8.32 -0.10 7.84
C LEU A 316 7.92 -0.29 9.29
N GLY A 317 7.72 -1.54 9.72
CA GLY A 317 7.41 -1.88 11.12
C GLY A 317 8.47 -1.38 12.11
N GLU A 318 9.76 -1.53 11.81
CA GLU A 318 10.86 -1.02 12.65
C GLU A 318 10.84 0.52 12.75
N SER A 319 10.37 1.20 11.70
CA SER A 319 10.29 2.67 11.64
C SER A 319 9.04 3.22 12.34
N LEU A 320 8.00 2.40 12.50
CA LEU A 320 6.72 2.82 13.07
C LEU A 320 6.78 2.98 14.60
N LYS A 321 5.96 3.91 15.08
CA LYS A 321 5.54 4.10 16.47
C LYS A 321 4.03 4.32 16.46
N LYS A 322 3.40 4.35 17.64
CA LYS A 322 1.96 4.65 17.74
C LYS A 322 1.62 5.93 16.98
N GLY A 323 0.67 5.85 16.05
CA GLY A 323 0.16 6.99 15.27
C GLY A 323 1.14 7.57 14.23
N ALA A 324 2.27 6.90 13.95
CA ALA A 324 3.29 7.44 13.06
C ALA A 324 2.79 7.51 11.60
N PHE A 325 2.04 6.52 11.15
CA PHE A 325 1.46 6.50 9.81
C PHE A 325 0.31 7.51 9.68
N TYR A 326 -0.55 7.62 10.69
CA TYR A 326 -1.54 8.71 10.75
C TYR A 326 -0.85 10.08 10.63
N LYS A 327 0.20 10.32 11.42
CA LYS A 327 0.95 11.58 11.38
C LYS A 327 1.59 11.87 10.03
N LEU A 328 2.04 10.84 9.31
CA LEU A 328 2.56 11.00 7.97
C LEU A 328 1.50 11.53 6.99
N ILE A 329 0.26 11.11 7.14
CA ILE A 329 -0.86 11.50 6.26
C ILE A 329 -1.39 12.89 6.65
N HIS A 330 -1.65 13.12 7.94
CA HIS A 330 -2.33 14.32 8.43
C HIS A 330 -1.37 15.45 8.81
N GLY A 331 -0.09 15.16 9.00
CA GLY A 331 0.90 16.14 9.48
C GLY A 331 0.82 16.43 10.99
N SER A 332 -0.18 15.93 11.69
CA SER A 332 -0.40 16.07 13.14
C SER A 332 -0.56 14.72 13.82
N ASP A 333 -0.38 14.69 15.15
CA ASP A 333 -0.67 13.49 15.94
C ASP A 333 -2.18 13.19 15.95
N VAL A 334 -2.55 11.93 16.25
CA VAL A 334 -3.94 11.51 16.44
C VAL A 334 -4.53 12.30 17.61
N GLN A 335 -5.66 12.97 17.38
CA GLN A 335 -6.38 13.75 18.41
C GLN A 335 -7.11 12.87 19.41
#